data_AF-A0A8T6KS49-F1
#
_entry.id   AF-A0A8T6KS49-F1
#
_cell.length_a   1.000
_cell.length_b   1.000
_cell.length_c   1.000
_cell.angle_alpha   90.00
_cell.angle_beta   90.00
_cell.angle_gamma   90.00
#
_symmetry.space_group_name_H-M   'P 1'
#
loop_
_entity.id
_entity.type
_entity.pdbx_description
1 polymer ?
#
loop_
_entity_poly.entity_id
_entity_poly.type
_entity_poly.pdbx_seq_one_letter_code
_entity_poly.pdbx_strand_id
1 'polypeptide(L)'
;MAEMICDRIKVIDSDTHVSEPETLWTDRISTKKWGDLVPHVIFDPEINEDRWVMGGKKFMPTAGAAMAGWKSPPPNHPPSLKE
;
A
#
# COMPACT_ATOMS: atom_id res chain seq x y z
N MET A 1 9.31 -33.28 6.70
CA MET A 1 9.30 -32.33 5.57
C MET A 1 10.69 -32.37 4.95
N ALA A 2 10.79 -32.48 3.63
CA ALA A 2 12.08 -32.31 2.97
C ALA A 2 12.52 -30.84 3.10
N GLU A 3 13.82 -30.61 3.27
CA GLU A 3 14.41 -29.27 3.29
C GLU A 3 14.22 -28.61 1.91
N MET A 4 13.71 -27.38 1.88
CA MET A 4 13.49 -26.64 0.62
C MET A 4 14.81 -26.04 0.13
N ILE A 5 14.94 -25.80 -1.17
CA ILE A 5 16.14 -25.16 -1.73
C ILE A 5 16.39 -23.77 -1.12
N CYS A 6 15.32 -23.06 -0.77
CA CYS A 6 15.36 -21.75 -0.11
C CYS A 6 15.84 -21.82 1.35
N ASP A 7 15.80 -23.00 1.99
CA ASP A 7 16.32 -23.19 3.35
C ASP A 7 17.86 -23.36 3.32
N ARG A 8 18.41 -23.82 2.20
CA ARG A 8 19.85 -24.08 1.99
C ARG A 8 20.61 -22.91 1.39
N ILE A 9 19.93 -22.10 0.57
CA ILE A 9 20.52 -20.99 -0.18
C ILE A 9 19.81 -19.72 0.24
N LYS A 10 20.56 -18.77 0.82
CA LYS A 10 20.03 -17.44 1.12
C LYS A 10 19.62 -16.76 -0.17
N VAL A 11 18.34 -16.38 -0.24
CA VAL A 11 17.79 -15.62 -1.35
C VAL A 11 18.05 -14.14 -1.10
N ILE A 12 18.41 -13.41 -2.16
CA ILE A 12 18.44 -11.95 -2.16
C ILE A 12 17.14 -11.49 -2.79
N ASP A 13 16.34 -10.77 -2.02
CA ASP A 13 15.19 -10.05 -2.56
C ASP A 13 15.67 -8.78 -3.26
N SER A 14 15.52 -8.74 -4.58
CA SER A 14 15.94 -7.61 -5.41
C SER A 14 14.85 -6.55 -5.59
N ASP A 15 13.61 -6.83 -5.18
CA ASP A 15 12.46 -5.99 -5.47
C ASP A 15 11.41 -6.09 -4.35
N THR A 16 11.68 -5.36 -3.26
CA THR A 16 10.77 -5.23 -2.13
C THR A 16 10.31 -3.78 -2.00
N HIS A 17 9.05 -3.61 -1.65
CA HIS A 17 8.45 -2.31 -1.38
C HIS A 17 7.87 -2.28 0.03
N VAL A 18 7.86 -1.09 0.63
CA VAL A 18 7.15 -0.83 1.88
C VAL A 18 5.97 0.09 1.60
N SER A 19 4.81 -0.20 2.18
CA SER A 19 3.67 0.71 2.15
C SER A 19 3.86 1.81 3.19
N GLU A 20 3.84 3.07 2.76
CA GLU A 20 4.10 4.19 3.66
C GLU A 20 2.85 4.60 4.46
N PRO A 21 3.03 5.34 5.58
CA PRO A 21 1.91 5.91 6.33
C PRO A 21 1.03 6.84 5.46
N GLU A 22 -0.27 6.84 5.74
CA GLU A 22 -1.29 7.61 4.99
C GLU A 22 -1.00 9.12 4.90
N THR A 23 -0.29 9.68 5.89
CA THR A 23 0.01 11.12 5.98
C THR A 23 1.40 11.51 5.47
N LEU A 24 2.24 10.55 5.02
CA LEU A 24 3.68 10.79 4.72
C LEU A 24 3.89 12.06 3.89
N TRP A 25 3.10 12.18 2.82
CA TRP A 25 3.19 13.25 1.83
C TRP A 25 2.53 14.55 2.30
N THR A 26 1.34 14.49 2.89
CA THR A 26 0.63 15.68 3.37
C THR A 26 1.34 16.36 4.54
N ASP A 27 2.12 15.60 5.31
CA ASP A 27 2.94 16.13 6.40
C ASP A 27 4.20 16.86 5.91
N ARG A 28 4.68 16.56 4.69
CA ARG A 28 6.00 17.00 4.19
C ARG A 28 5.92 17.92 2.98
N ILE A 29 4.83 17.87 2.22
CA ILE A 29 4.62 18.68 1.03
C ILE A 29 3.53 19.71 1.31
N SER A 30 3.79 20.97 0.94
CA SER A 30 2.85 22.07 1.12
C SER A 30 1.57 21.85 0.30
N THR A 31 0.49 21.44 0.97
CA THR A 31 -0.86 21.35 0.42
C THR A 31 -1.40 22.73 0.03
N LYS A 32 -0.98 23.81 0.72
CA LYS A 32 -1.32 25.18 0.32
C LYS A 32 -0.79 25.53 -1.08
N LYS A 33 0.40 25.02 -1.45
CA LYS A 33 1.01 25.28 -2.76
C LYS A 33 0.52 24.30 -3.83
N TRP A 34 0.44 23.02 -3.51
CA TRP A 34 0.24 21.96 -4.49
C TRP A 34 -1.17 21.36 -4.50
N GLY A 35 -1.99 21.68 -3.49
CA GLY A 35 -3.36 21.19 -3.37
C GLY A 35 -3.45 19.68 -3.53
N ASP A 36 -4.40 19.25 -4.36
CA ASP A 36 -4.73 17.84 -4.62
C ASP A 36 -3.70 17.10 -5.49
N LEU A 37 -2.63 17.78 -5.92
CA LEU A 37 -1.50 17.12 -6.56
C LEU A 37 -0.63 16.35 -5.57
N VAL A 38 -0.67 16.70 -4.28
CA VAL A 38 0.02 15.94 -3.23
C VAL A 38 -0.68 14.59 -3.07
N PRO A 39 0.05 13.45 -3.10
CA PRO A 39 -0.56 12.15 -2.81
C PRO A 39 -1.20 12.16 -1.42
N HIS A 40 -2.44 11.68 -1.33
CA HIS A 40 -3.17 11.64 -0.08
C HIS A 40 -4.17 10.49 -0.08
N VAL A 41 -4.67 10.15 1.10
CA VAL A 41 -5.66 9.10 1.28
C VAL A 41 -7.03 9.73 1.47
N ILE A 42 -8.05 9.13 0.85
CA ILE A 42 -9.46 9.42 1.11
C ILE A 42 -10.21 8.13 1.39
N PHE A 43 -11.29 8.20 2.15
CA PHE A 43 -12.25 7.10 2.22
C PHE A 43 -13.13 7.08 0.97
N ASP A 44 -13.20 5.95 0.27
CA ASP A 44 -14.05 5.75 -0.90
C ASP A 44 -15.30 4.92 -0.55
N PRO A 45 -16.49 5.53 -0.50
CA PRO A 45 -17.72 4.81 -0.15
C PRO A 45 -18.16 3.80 -1.23
N GLU A 46 -17.66 3.89 -2.46
CA GLU A 46 -18.01 2.94 -3.54
C GLU A 46 -17.43 1.54 -3.27
N ILE A 47 -16.29 1.47 -2.61
CA ILE A 47 -15.64 0.20 -2.24
C ILE A 47 -15.55 -0.01 -0.73
N ASN A 48 -16.02 0.96 0.07
CA ASN A 48 -16.01 0.94 1.52
C ASN A 48 -14.60 0.77 2.12
N GLU A 49 -13.61 1.46 1.53
CA GLU A 49 -12.19 1.37 1.91
C GLU A 49 -11.44 2.69 1.66
N ASP A 50 -10.27 2.83 2.29
CA ASP A 50 -9.35 3.94 2.04
C ASP A 50 -8.60 3.77 0.71
N ARG A 51 -8.55 4.80 -0.13
CA ARG A 51 -7.84 4.84 -1.42
C ARG A 51 -6.80 5.94 -1.48
N TRP A 52 -5.70 5.64 -2.18
CA TRP A 52 -4.76 6.67 -2.62
C TRP A 52 -5.38 7.55 -3.71
N VAL A 53 -5.13 8.85 -3.60
CA VAL A 53 -5.38 9.85 -4.65
C VAL A 53 -4.03 10.41 -5.09
N MET A 54 -3.77 10.37 -6.39
CA MET A 54 -2.54 10.89 -6.98
C MET A 54 -2.87 11.78 -8.17
N GLY A 55 -2.42 13.04 -8.14
CA GLY A 55 -2.73 14.01 -9.20
C GLY A 55 -4.23 14.21 -9.41
N GLY A 56 -5.01 14.21 -8.32
CA GLY A 56 -6.48 14.33 -8.34
C GLY A 56 -7.23 13.09 -8.84
N LYS A 57 -6.57 11.94 -9.07
CA LYS A 57 -7.22 10.70 -9.52
C LYS A 57 -7.21 9.65 -8.43
N LYS A 58 -8.37 9.01 -8.20
CA LYS A 58 -8.47 7.80 -7.37
C LYS A 58 -7.60 6.70 -7.97
N PHE A 59 -6.81 6.04 -7.12
CA PHE A 59 -5.95 4.92 -7.47
C PHE A 59 -6.36 3.67 -6.68
N MET A 60 -5.41 2.83 -6.28
CA MET A 60 -5.66 1.58 -5.57
C MET A 60 -6.05 1.78 -4.10
N PRO A 61 -6.74 0.80 -3.48
CA PRO A 61 -6.89 0.72 -2.03
C PRO A 61 -5.53 0.84 -1.33
N THR A 62 -5.48 1.57 -0.22
CA THR A 62 -4.24 1.88 0.50
C THR A 62 -3.44 0.65 0.90
N ALA A 63 -4.14 -0.39 1.37
CA ALA A 63 -3.55 -1.65 1.79
C ALA A 63 -3.50 -2.71 0.66
N GLY A 64 -3.93 -2.38 -0.56
CA GLY A 64 -3.97 -3.32 -1.69
C GLY A 64 -2.57 -3.84 -2.09
N ALA A 65 -1.51 -3.11 -1.77
CA ALA A 65 -0.11 -3.53 -1.98
C ALA A 65 0.51 -4.21 -0.74
N ALA A 66 -0.13 -4.14 0.42
CA ALA A 66 0.40 -4.62 1.70
C ALA A 66 0.16 -6.13 1.92
N MET A 67 0.39 -6.94 0.88
CA MET A 67 -0.03 -8.34 0.81
C MET A 67 0.84 -9.31 1.61
N ALA A 68 1.99 -8.87 2.13
CA ALA A 68 2.90 -9.73 2.89
C ALA A 68 2.18 -10.30 4.13
N GLY A 69 2.15 -11.63 4.26
CA GLY A 69 1.45 -12.32 5.35
C GLY A 69 -0.07 -12.44 5.17
N TRP A 70 -0.66 -11.82 4.15
CA TRP A 70 -2.08 -11.99 3.82
C TRP A 70 -2.33 -13.38 3.23
N LYS A 71 -3.43 -14.01 3.65
CA LYS A 71 -3.70 -15.43 3.37
C LYS A 71 -4.56 -15.68 2.14
N SER A 72 -5.29 -14.67 1.68
CA SER A 72 -6.22 -14.83 0.55
C SER A 72 -5.60 -14.27 -0.73
N PRO A 73 -5.82 -14.93 -1.89
CA PRO A 73 -5.33 -14.40 -3.15
C PRO A 73 -6.15 -13.18 -3.61
N PRO A 74 -5.61 -12.37 -4.54
CA PRO A 74 -6.38 -11.35 -5.24
C PRO A 74 -7.69 -11.93 -5.84
N PRO A 75 -8.80 -11.17 -5.86
CA PRO A 75 -8.86 -9.74 -5.59
C PRO A 75 -8.91 -9.35 -4.10
N ASN A 76 -8.96 -10.31 -3.17
CA ASN A 76 -8.96 -10.01 -1.74
C ASN A 76 -7.59 -9.48 -1.30
N HIS A 77 -7.57 -8.47 -0.45
CA HIS A 77 -6.37 -7.87 0.13
C HIS A 77 -6.66 -7.43 1.57
N PRO A 78 -5.65 -7.03 2.35
CA PRO A 78 -5.88 -6.43 3.65
C PRO A 78 -6.80 -5.21 3.55
N PRO A 79 -7.74 -5.02 4.49
CA PRO A 79 -8.77 -3.99 4.38
C PRO A 79 -8.27 -2.58 4.71
N SER A 80 -7.19 -2.45 5.48
CA SER A 80 -6.63 -1.15 5.86
C SER A 80 -5.15 -1.26 6.23
N LEU A 81 -4.44 -0.13 6.23
CA LEU A 81 -3.06 -0.04 6.74
C LEU A 81 -2.99 0.01 8.28
N LYS A 82 -4.15 0.11 8.95
CA LYS A 82 -4.28 0.08 10.41
C LYS A 82 -4.47 -1.38 10.84
N GLU A 83 -3.64 -1.85 11.77
CA GLU A 83 -3.84 -3.13 12.45
C GLU A 83 -4.93 -3.02 13.53
#